data_AF-A4HTD7-F1
#
_entry.id   AF-A4HTD7-F1
#
_cell.length_a   1.000
_cell.length_b   1.000
_cell.length_c   1.000
_cell.angle_alpha   90.00
_cell.angle_beta   90.00
_cell.angle_gamma   90.00
#
_symmetry.space_group_name_H-M   'P 1'
#
loop_
_entity.id
_entity.type
_entity.pdbx_description
1 polymer ?
#
loop_
_entity_poly.entity_id
_entity_poly.type
_entity_poly.pdbx_seq_one_letter_code
_entity_poly.pdbx_strand_id
1 'polypeptide(L)'
;MSLKHVASFGAVGVLSVVGVLGGTRWRRVELRRAELNEEYTKLMTEMRTFNEERLTRDGRLAAKEVEAKATAETVDILWSDRLARYAEVNKDLHAYLAALPEAIGALKGLSNHYRYMSEEMTKFMGFDIACSKMHNLALMLEHGKAVGIERVAAAVQEMFAAEPLVQTVCTSILAAPAPPHPSSIAAASATFTFCMEELDRAVGKVAMRYAAALEELPNATPGILSDSVRKLVGMTRADTLSKGQRQLAERRRDLERMLRRAQRQLHTEEDIRAALDYTRELDQHLQAAAPKRTDLLLSLPSRKDNFLAAVRSDSEVKKAIQQINLWRDSATTFLVHRQAEDALQSYYLLLAETLTAVNELK
;
A
#
# COMPACT_ATOMS: atom_id res chain seq x y z
N MET A 1 19.89 44.88 108.21
CA MET A 1 19.69 44.31 106.85
C MET A 1 20.94 43.53 106.48
N SER A 2 20.82 42.22 106.26
CA SER A 2 21.97 41.32 106.08
C SER A 2 22.48 41.34 104.63
N LEU A 3 23.80 41.22 104.45
CA LEU A 3 24.61 41.30 103.21
C LEU A 3 24.10 40.50 102.00
N LYS A 4 23.11 39.62 102.15
CA LYS A 4 22.50 38.85 101.06
C LYS A 4 21.70 39.69 100.04
N HIS A 5 21.27 40.91 100.38
CA HIS A 5 20.47 41.73 99.45
C HIS A 5 21.27 42.67 98.55
N VAL A 6 22.53 42.99 98.86
CA VAL A 6 23.34 43.91 98.03
C VAL A 6 24.02 43.17 96.87
N ALA A 7 24.38 41.89 97.05
CA ALA A 7 25.00 41.09 95.99
C ALA A 7 24.05 40.83 94.79
N SER A 8 22.73 40.81 95.00
CA SER A 8 21.78 40.55 93.91
C SER A 8 21.55 41.75 93.00
N PHE A 9 21.76 42.98 93.46
CA PHE A 9 21.55 44.17 92.63
C PHE A 9 22.77 44.56 91.79
N GLY A 10 23.99 44.28 92.26
CA GLY A 10 25.21 44.58 91.51
C GLY A 10 25.43 43.70 90.27
N ALA A 11 25.02 42.43 90.31
CA ALA A 11 25.27 41.48 89.21
C ALA A 11 24.34 41.68 87.99
N VAL A 12 23.15 42.28 88.19
CA VAL A 12 22.15 42.42 87.11
C VAL A 12 22.44 43.64 86.23
N GLY A 13 23.11 44.68 86.75
CA GLY A 13 23.36 45.93 86.02
C GLY A 13 24.44 45.85 84.93
N VAL A 14 25.46 45.01 85.09
CA VAL A 14 26.59 44.92 84.13
C VAL A 14 26.27 44.00 82.93
N LEU A 15 25.40 43.01 83.13
CA LEU A 15 25.02 42.06 82.08
C LEU A 15 24.12 42.67 80.99
N SER A 16 23.37 43.73 81.28
CA SER A 16 22.43 44.31 80.31
C SER A 16 23.11 45.20 79.25
N VAL A 17 24.14 45.97 79.60
CA VAL A 17 24.79 46.93 78.68
C VAL A 17 25.71 46.24 77.67
N VAL A 18 26.41 45.17 78.07
CA VAL A 18 27.26 44.38 77.17
C VAL A 18 26.42 43.66 76.10
N GLY A 19 25.19 43.26 76.44
CA GLY A 19 24.27 42.61 75.50
C GLY A 19 23.81 43.50 74.35
N VAL A 20 23.59 44.80 74.57
CA VAL A 20 23.02 45.70 73.55
C VAL A 20 24.06 46.15 72.51
N LEU A 21 25.29 46.47 72.94
CA LEU A 21 26.37 46.86 72.02
C LEU A 21 26.92 45.65 71.23
N GLY A 22 26.97 44.47 71.87
CA GLY A 22 27.27 43.21 71.20
C GLY A 22 26.22 42.88 70.15
N GLY A 23 24.94 42.98 70.50
CA GLY A 23 23.82 42.67 69.62
C GLY A 23 23.75 43.54 68.35
N THR A 24 23.99 44.85 68.44
CA THR A 24 23.94 45.74 67.26
C THR A 24 25.09 45.53 66.28
N ARG A 25 26.32 45.31 66.78
CA ARG A 25 27.46 44.95 65.93
C ARG A 25 27.26 43.59 65.28
N TRP A 26 26.76 42.61 66.03
CA TRP A 26 26.50 41.26 65.53
C TRP A 26 25.42 41.28 64.45
N ARG A 27 24.32 42.01 64.67
CA ARG A 27 23.23 42.16 63.68
C ARG A 27 23.69 42.85 62.40
N ARG A 28 24.61 43.84 62.48
CA ARG A 28 25.21 44.49 61.28
C ARG A 28 26.11 43.52 60.51
N VAL A 29 26.88 42.70 61.21
CA VAL A 29 27.73 41.65 60.60
C VAL A 29 26.85 40.57 59.95
N GLU A 30 25.76 40.16 60.61
CA GLU A 30 24.80 39.21 60.04
C GLU A 30 24.11 39.75 58.78
N LEU A 31 23.63 40.99 58.81
CA LEU A 31 23.05 41.65 57.63
C LEU A 31 24.06 41.71 56.49
N ARG A 32 25.30 42.14 56.77
CA ARG A 32 26.33 42.22 55.73
C ARG A 32 26.73 40.83 55.20
N ARG A 33 26.74 39.81 56.06
CA ARG A 33 26.96 38.41 55.67
C ARG A 33 25.81 37.88 54.81
N ALA A 34 24.57 38.27 55.11
CA ALA A 34 23.40 37.93 54.30
C ALA A 34 23.45 38.61 52.92
N GLU A 35 23.78 39.91 52.85
CA GLU A 35 23.96 40.65 51.59
C GLU A 35 25.08 40.05 50.73
N LEU A 36 26.25 39.76 51.31
CA LEU A 36 27.36 39.11 50.60
C LEU A 36 27.00 37.71 50.12
N ASN A 37 26.23 36.95 50.91
CA ASN A 37 25.76 35.64 50.51
C ASN A 37 24.75 35.75 49.35
N GLU A 38 23.86 36.74 49.38
CA GLU A 38 22.94 37.03 48.28
C GLU A 38 23.68 37.44 46.99
N GLU A 39 24.62 38.40 47.08
CA GLU A 39 25.49 38.81 45.96
C GLU A 39 26.27 37.62 45.39
N TYR A 40 26.84 36.78 46.26
CA TYR A 40 27.54 35.56 45.85
C TYR A 40 26.61 34.58 45.14
N THR A 41 25.40 34.34 45.67
CA THR A 41 24.43 33.46 45.01
C THR A 41 24.00 34.01 43.65
N LYS A 42 23.79 35.32 43.52
CA LYS A 42 23.43 35.96 42.26
C LYS A 42 24.55 35.83 41.22
N LEU A 43 25.80 36.11 41.59
CA LEU A 43 26.96 35.93 40.71
C LEU A 43 27.10 34.47 40.26
N MET A 44 26.92 33.52 41.18
CA MET A 44 26.97 32.09 40.85
C MET A 44 25.84 31.68 39.91
N THR A 45 24.64 32.27 40.03
CA THR A 45 23.55 32.03 39.07
C THR A 45 23.85 32.62 37.69
N GLU A 46 24.35 33.85 37.60
CA GLU A 46 24.71 34.51 36.34
C GLU A 46 25.85 33.77 35.62
N MET A 47 26.86 33.28 36.37
CA MET A 47 27.91 32.45 35.80
C MET A 47 27.39 31.10 35.29
N ARG A 48 26.43 30.48 35.98
CA ARG A 48 25.81 29.23 35.52
C ARG A 48 25.01 29.46 34.24
N THR A 49 24.17 30.49 34.19
CA THR A 49 23.39 30.82 32.99
C THR A 49 24.29 31.17 31.82
N PHE A 50 25.36 31.95 32.03
CA PHE A 50 26.33 32.26 30.98
C PHE A 50 27.04 31.02 30.44
N ASN A 51 27.46 30.11 31.32
CA ASN A 51 28.10 28.86 30.91
C ASN A 51 27.12 27.95 30.16
N GLU A 52 25.85 27.86 30.59
CA GLU A 52 24.80 27.13 29.88
C GLU A 52 24.52 27.73 28.49
N GLU A 53 24.42 29.05 28.37
CA GLU A 53 24.27 29.74 27.08
C GLU A 53 25.47 29.52 26.15
N ARG A 54 26.69 29.53 26.68
CA ARG A 54 27.89 29.24 25.89
C ARG A 54 27.89 27.79 25.39
N LEU A 55 27.62 26.83 26.26
CA LEU A 55 27.56 25.41 25.91
C LEU A 55 26.46 25.13 24.88
N THR A 56 25.29 25.75 25.02
CA THR A 56 24.20 25.61 24.05
C THR A 56 24.54 26.26 22.71
N ARG A 57 25.20 27.42 22.69
CA ARG A 57 25.69 28.06 21.46
C ARG A 57 26.73 27.20 20.75
N ASP A 58 27.73 26.70 21.47
CA ASP A 58 28.79 25.86 20.91
C ASP A 58 28.20 24.55 20.36
N GLY A 59 27.25 23.94 21.08
CA GLY A 59 26.52 22.77 20.61
C GLY A 59 25.70 23.05 19.34
N ARG A 60 25.06 24.22 19.23
CA ARG A 60 24.33 24.62 18.01
C ARG A 60 25.26 24.88 16.82
N LEU A 61 26.44 25.45 17.05
CA LEU A 61 27.44 25.66 16.01
C LEU A 61 28.00 24.34 15.49
N ALA A 62 28.37 23.43 16.40
CA ALA A 62 28.82 22.09 16.03
C ALA A 62 27.75 21.32 15.24
N ALA A 63 26.48 21.39 15.67
CA ALA A 63 25.37 20.77 14.94
C ALA A 63 25.21 21.36 13.52
N LYS A 64 25.31 22.68 13.38
CA LYS A 64 25.24 23.35 12.07
C LYS A 64 26.43 22.99 11.16
N GLU A 65 27.63 22.84 11.70
CA GLU A 65 28.78 22.41 10.91
C GLU A 65 28.63 20.98 10.39
N VAL A 66 28.08 20.07 11.21
CA VAL A 66 27.75 18.71 10.79
C VAL A 66 26.68 18.72 9.70
N GLU A 67 25.62 19.50 9.86
CA GLU A 67 24.56 19.66 8.84
C GLU A 67 25.09 20.25 7.52
N ALA A 68 25.97 21.27 7.60
CA ALA A 68 26.58 21.88 6.42
C ALA A 68 27.51 20.91 5.67
N LYS A 69 28.26 20.06 6.39
CA LYS A 69 29.07 19.00 5.75
C LYS A 69 28.20 17.95 5.07
N ALA A 70 27.18 17.45 5.75
CA ALA A 70 26.27 16.46 5.19
C ALA A 70 25.52 16.99 3.95
N THR A 71 25.12 18.27 3.96
CA THR A 71 24.48 18.89 2.80
C THR A 71 25.45 19.08 1.63
N ALA A 72 26.70 19.49 1.88
CA ALA A 72 27.73 19.58 0.84
C ALA A 72 28.04 18.21 0.21
N GLU A 73 28.23 17.17 1.01
CA GLU A 73 28.44 15.79 0.52
C GLU A 73 27.25 15.29 -0.31
N THR A 74 26.02 15.58 0.13
CA THR A 74 24.81 15.20 -0.61
C THR A 74 24.75 15.91 -1.96
N VAL A 75 25.11 17.19 -2.03
CA VAL A 75 25.15 17.96 -3.27
C VAL A 75 26.18 17.38 -4.25
N ASP A 76 27.39 17.06 -3.79
CA ASP A 76 28.43 16.45 -4.63
C ASP A 76 28.02 15.08 -5.18
N ILE A 77 27.36 14.25 -4.36
CA ILE A 77 26.82 12.95 -4.80
C ILE A 77 25.76 13.15 -5.87
N LEU A 78 24.82 14.08 -5.68
CA LEU A 78 23.75 14.35 -6.64
C LEU A 78 24.31 14.90 -7.97
N TRP A 79 25.32 15.76 -7.92
CA TRP A 79 25.97 16.30 -9.11
C TRP A 79 26.76 15.26 -9.87
N SER A 80 27.54 14.43 -9.18
CA SER A 80 28.31 13.35 -9.81
C SER A 80 27.40 12.32 -10.48
N ASP A 81 26.31 11.92 -9.82
CA ASP A 81 25.29 11.04 -10.41
C ASP A 81 24.62 11.66 -11.64
N ARG A 82 24.26 12.95 -11.57
CA ARG A 82 23.66 13.66 -12.70
C ARG A 82 24.61 13.75 -13.89
N LEU A 83 25.89 14.03 -13.65
CA LEU A 83 26.92 14.09 -14.70
C LEU A 83 27.18 12.72 -15.32
N ALA A 84 27.19 11.64 -14.52
CA ALA A 84 27.32 10.27 -15.02
C ALA A 84 26.14 9.90 -15.94
N ARG A 85 24.91 10.27 -15.56
CA ARG A 85 23.72 10.08 -16.40
C ARG A 85 23.81 10.85 -17.72
N TYR A 86 24.27 12.09 -17.71
CA TYR A 86 24.48 12.85 -18.96
C TYR A 86 25.57 12.25 -19.85
N ALA A 87 26.65 11.72 -19.25
CA ALA A 87 27.69 11.02 -20.01
C ALA A 87 27.14 9.76 -20.69
N GLU A 88 26.27 9.00 -20.02
CA GLU A 88 25.64 7.82 -20.60
C GLU A 88 24.65 8.17 -21.71
N VAL A 89 23.78 9.17 -21.50
CA VAL A 89 22.87 9.66 -22.54
C VAL A 89 23.62 10.14 -23.79
N ASN A 90 24.79 10.79 -23.60
CA ASN A 90 25.62 11.19 -24.73
C ASN A 90 26.21 9.99 -25.48
N LYS A 91 26.66 8.94 -24.78
CA LYS A 91 27.12 7.70 -25.44
C LYS A 91 26.00 7.05 -26.23
N ASP A 92 24.81 6.95 -25.64
CA ASP A 92 23.64 6.37 -26.30
C ASP A 92 23.29 7.17 -27.56
N LEU A 93 23.23 8.50 -27.45
CA LEU A 93 23.00 9.38 -28.60
C LEU A 93 24.04 9.16 -29.70
N HIS A 94 25.33 9.06 -29.35
CA HIS A 94 26.38 8.78 -30.31
C HIS A 94 26.23 7.40 -30.95
N ALA A 95 25.84 6.37 -30.19
CA ALA A 95 25.56 5.04 -30.71
C ALA A 95 24.38 5.05 -31.70
N TYR A 96 23.29 5.76 -31.37
CA TYR A 96 22.17 5.96 -32.28
C TYR A 96 22.58 6.65 -33.58
N LEU A 97 23.37 7.73 -33.47
CA LEU A 97 23.89 8.44 -34.65
C LEU A 97 24.83 7.57 -35.49
N ALA A 98 25.62 6.70 -34.86
CA ALA A 98 26.49 5.75 -35.56
C ALA A 98 25.70 4.64 -36.28
N ALA A 99 24.58 4.18 -35.70
CA ALA A 99 23.70 3.18 -36.30
C ALA A 99 22.76 3.74 -37.38
N LEU A 100 22.53 5.06 -37.38
CA LEU A 100 21.57 5.72 -38.26
C LEU A 100 21.85 5.51 -39.77
N PRO A 101 23.10 5.52 -40.27
CA PRO A 101 23.40 5.19 -41.67
C PRO A 101 23.04 3.75 -42.04
N GLU A 102 23.27 2.79 -41.14
CA GLU A 102 22.91 1.38 -41.34
C GLU A 102 21.39 1.22 -41.34
N ALA A 103 20.69 1.88 -40.41
CA ALA A 103 19.22 1.88 -40.37
C ALA A 103 18.62 2.50 -41.66
N ILE A 104 19.16 3.62 -42.14
CA ILE A 104 18.75 4.21 -43.43
C ILE A 104 19.07 3.27 -44.60
N GLY A 105 20.23 2.61 -44.57
CA GLY A 105 20.62 1.61 -45.56
C GLY A 105 19.65 0.43 -45.61
N ALA A 106 19.27 -0.10 -44.44
CA ALA A 106 18.28 -1.15 -44.29
C ALA A 106 16.90 -0.70 -44.80
N LEU A 107 16.46 0.52 -44.47
CA LEU A 107 15.22 1.12 -44.97
C LEU A 107 15.22 1.26 -46.50
N LYS A 108 16.35 1.66 -47.10
CA LYS A 108 16.51 1.71 -48.55
C LYS A 108 16.47 0.30 -49.16
N GLY A 109 17.10 -0.68 -48.51
CA GLY A 109 17.02 -2.09 -48.89
C GLY A 109 15.59 -2.63 -48.85
N LEU A 110 14.86 -2.35 -47.78
CA LEU A 110 13.47 -2.72 -47.58
C LEU A 110 12.56 -2.05 -48.63
N SER A 111 12.74 -0.75 -48.89
CA SER A 111 12.00 -0.02 -49.91
C SER A 111 12.25 -0.58 -51.31
N ASN A 112 13.51 -0.89 -51.63
CA ASN A 112 13.86 -1.56 -52.89
C ASN A 112 13.26 -2.96 -52.97
N HIS A 113 13.24 -3.70 -51.88
CA HIS A 113 12.60 -5.01 -51.81
C HIS A 113 11.09 -4.89 -52.05
N TYR A 114 10.39 -3.97 -51.37
CA TYR A 114 8.97 -3.71 -51.63
C TYR A 114 8.70 -3.27 -53.07
N ARG A 115 9.57 -2.46 -53.66
CA ARG A 115 9.46 -2.07 -55.07
C ARG A 115 9.61 -3.29 -55.99
N TYR A 116 10.66 -4.09 -55.79
CA TYR A 116 10.87 -5.32 -56.55
C TYR A 116 9.68 -6.28 -56.41
N MET A 117 9.18 -6.45 -55.19
CA MET A 117 7.99 -7.25 -54.91
C MET A 117 6.78 -6.70 -55.66
N SER A 118 6.53 -5.38 -55.63
CA SER A 118 5.42 -4.77 -56.37
C SER A 118 5.51 -4.95 -57.90
N GLU A 119 6.73 -4.98 -58.45
CA GLU A 119 6.98 -5.12 -59.90
C GLU A 119 6.87 -6.60 -60.35
N GLU A 120 7.41 -7.53 -59.57
CA GLU A 120 7.55 -8.95 -59.96
C GLU A 120 6.46 -9.87 -59.41
N MET A 121 5.79 -9.53 -58.30
CA MET A 121 4.85 -10.45 -57.62
C MET A 121 3.53 -10.69 -58.32
N THR A 122 3.12 -9.84 -59.27
CA THR A 122 1.94 -10.13 -60.12
C THR A 122 2.08 -11.46 -60.87
N LYS A 123 3.30 -12.01 -61.00
CA LYS A 123 3.57 -13.33 -61.59
C LYS A 123 3.19 -14.51 -60.68
N PHE A 124 2.92 -14.28 -59.39
CA PHE A 124 2.65 -15.31 -58.37
C PHE A 124 1.27 -15.12 -57.69
N MET A 125 0.23 -14.73 -58.44
CA MET A 125 -1.08 -14.25 -57.94
C MET A 125 -1.74 -15.04 -56.79
N GLY A 126 -1.60 -16.37 -56.72
CA GLY A 126 -2.21 -17.18 -55.65
C GLY A 126 -1.38 -17.26 -54.36
N PHE A 127 -0.06 -17.09 -54.45
CA PHE A 127 0.87 -17.18 -53.32
C PHE A 127 0.93 -15.84 -52.56
N ASP A 128 0.84 -14.71 -53.30
CA ASP A 128 0.94 -13.35 -52.76
C ASP A 128 -0.21 -12.98 -51.80
N ILE A 129 -1.47 -13.28 -52.15
CA ILE A 129 -2.62 -12.94 -51.28
C ILE A 129 -2.52 -13.66 -49.94
N ALA A 130 -2.07 -14.92 -49.92
CA ALA A 130 -1.96 -15.70 -48.70
C ALA A 130 -0.76 -15.26 -47.84
N CYS A 131 0.42 -15.03 -48.44
CA CYS A 131 1.59 -14.51 -47.73
C CYS A 131 1.37 -13.08 -47.20
N SER A 132 0.75 -12.20 -48.00
CA SER A 132 0.42 -10.83 -47.59
C SER A 132 -0.59 -10.82 -46.43
N LYS A 133 -1.64 -11.64 -46.49
CA LYS A 133 -2.57 -11.81 -45.36
C LYS A 133 -1.89 -12.38 -44.12
N MET A 134 -1.02 -13.38 -44.27
CA MET A 134 -0.25 -13.95 -43.15
C MET A 134 0.67 -12.90 -42.53
N HIS A 135 1.38 -12.12 -43.33
CA HIS A 135 2.26 -11.05 -42.86
C HIS A 135 1.47 -9.94 -42.16
N ASN A 136 0.36 -9.49 -42.75
CA ASN A 136 -0.51 -8.50 -42.13
C ASN A 136 -1.12 -9.01 -40.83
N LEU A 137 -1.51 -10.29 -40.76
CA LEU A 137 -1.94 -10.90 -39.49
C LEU A 137 -0.83 -10.86 -38.45
N ALA A 138 0.41 -11.20 -38.82
CA ALA A 138 1.55 -11.14 -37.90
C ALA A 138 1.76 -9.73 -37.34
N LEU A 139 1.80 -8.72 -38.21
CA LEU A 139 1.95 -7.31 -37.81
C LEU A 139 0.80 -6.85 -36.91
N MET A 140 -0.43 -7.27 -37.24
CA MET A 140 -1.62 -6.93 -36.47
C MET A 140 -1.59 -7.58 -35.09
N LEU A 141 -1.16 -8.85 -34.97
CA LEU A 141 -1.00 -9.51 -33.68
C LEU A 141 0.14 -8.91 -32.85
N GLU A 142 1.25 -8.53 -33.47
CA GLU A 142 2.34 -7.83 -32.80
C GLU A 142 1.89 -6.45 -32.29
N HIS A 143 1.16 -5.70 -33.12
CA HIS A 143 0.55 -4.44 -32.70
C HIS A 143 -0.46 -4.65 -31.57
N GLY A 144 -1.29 -5.69 -31.66
CA GLY A 144 -2.27 -6.07 -30.64
C GLY A 144 -1.64 -6.35 -29.28
N LYS A 145 -0.45 -6.98 -29.24
CA LYS A 145 0.30 -7.16 -27.99
C LYS A 145 0.71 -5.83 -27.34
N ALA A 146 0.97 -4.79 -28.14
CA ALA A 146 1.40 -3.49 -27.65
C ALA A 146 0.24 -2.59 -27.22
N VAL A 147 -0.88 -2.59 -27.97
CA VAL A 147 -1.99 -1.65 -27.77
C VAL A 147 -3.30 -2.26 -27.29
N GLY A 148 -3.40 -3.59 -27.24
CA GLY A 148 -4.61 -4.36 -26.96
C GLY A 148 -5.22 -4.99 -28.21
N ILE A 149 -5.63 -6.26 -28.11
CA ILE A 149 -6.19 -7.03 -29.23
C ILE A 149 -7.52 -6.44 -29.75
N GLU A 150 -8.27 -5.76 -28.87
CA GLU A 150 -9.54 -5.10 -29.19
C GLU A 150 -9.41 -4.02 -30.26
N ARG A 151 -8.27 -3.34 -30.34
CA ARG A 151 -8.02 -2.29 -31.36
C ARG A 151 -7.78 -2.86 -32.75
N VAL A 152 -7.36 -4.11 -32.80
CA VAL A 152 -6.93 -4.82 -34.00
C VAL A 152 -8.04 -5.74 -34.51
N ALA A 153 -8.94 -6.18 -33.62
CA ALA A 153 -10.00 -7.15 -33.89
C ALA A 153 -10.86 -6.82 -35.11
N ALA A 154 -11.31 -5.56 -35.26
CA ALA A 154 -12.15 -5.15 -36.39
C ALA A 154 -11.42 -5.29 -37.74
N ALA A 155 -10.17 -4.85 -37.81
CA ALA A 155 -9.39 -4.93 -39.04
C ALA A 155 -8.98 -6.38 -39.37
N VAL A 156 -8.71 -7.23 -38.37
CA VAL A 156 -8.50 -8.67 -38.57
C VAL A 156 -9.78 -9.32 -39.09
N GLN A 157 -10.93 -8.93 -38.56
CA GLN A 157 -12.24 -9.42 -39.00
C GLN A 157 -12.51 -9.10 -40.47
N GLU A 158 -12.20 -7.88 -40.93
CA GLU A 158 -12.36 -7.48 -42.33
C GLU A 158 -11.39 -8.25 -43.25
N MET A 159 -10.12 -8.38 -42.87
CA MET A 159 -9.09 -9.05 -43.66
C MET A 159 -9.36 -10.57 -43.85
N PHE A 160 -9.96 -11.20 -42.84
CA PHE A 160 -10.29 -12.62 -42.81
C PHE A 160 -11.81 -12.85 -42.80
N ALA A 161 -12.56 -12.09 -43.61
CA ALA A 161 -14.01 -12.21 -43.76
C ALA A 161 -14.49 -13.63 -44.11
N ALA A 162 -13.67 -14.41 -44.84
CA ALA A 162 -13.98 -15.77 -45.26
C ALA A 162 -13.70 -16.85 -44.19
N GLU A 163 -13.09 -16.51 -43.05
CA GLU A 163 -12.59 -17.47 -42.07
C GLU A 163 -13.48 -17.52 -40.82
N PRO A 164 -14.36 -18.54 -40.67
CA PRO A 164 -15.36 -18.56 -39.61
C PRO A 164 -14.78 -18.53 -38.20
N LEU A 165 -13.60 -19.15 -38.00
CA LEU A 165 -12.90 -19.14 -36.72
C LEU A 165 -12.47 -17.71 -36.35
N VAL A 166 -11.82 -17.01 -37.27
CA VAL A 166 -11.37 -15.63 -37.06
C VAL A 166 -12.57 -14.72 -36.81
N GLN A 167 -13.65 -14.88 -37.59
CA GLN A 167 -14.90 -14.14 -37.37
C GLN A 167 -15.46 -14.35 -35.96
N THR A 168 -15.50 -15.58 -35.48
CA THR A 168 -16.03 -15.93 -34.16
C THR A 168 -15.17 -15.30 -33.05
N VAL A 169 -13.85 -15.39 -33.19
CA VAL A 169 -12.90 -14.82 -32.22
C VAL A 169 -13.00 -13.30 -32.17
N CYS A 170 -12.97 -12.63 -33.32
CA CYS A 170 -13.09 -11.17 -33.39
C CYS A 170 -14.45 -10.67 -32.88
N THR A 171 -15.54 -11.38 -33.19
CA THR A 171 -16.87 -11.05 -32.67
C THR A 171 -16.92 -11.19 -31.15
N SER A 172 -16.25 -12.20 -30.58
CA SER A 172 -16.19 -12.39 -29.13
C SER A 172 -15.41 -11.27 -28.43
N ILE A 173 -14.30 -10.79 -29.03
CA ILE A 173 -13.56 -9.62 -28.53
C ILE A 173 -14.44 -8.37 -28.59
N LEU A 174 -15.11 -8.12 -29.72
CA LEU A 174 -15.93 -6.91 -29.93
C LEU A 174 -17.22 -6.90 -29.09
N ALA A 175 -17.74 -8.08 -28.75
CA ALA A 175 -18.91 -8.22 -27.88
C ALA A 175 -18.57 -8.14 -26.38
N ALA A 176 -17.29 -8.31 -26.01
CA ALA A 176 -16.88 -8.18 -24.63
C ALA A 176 -17.16 -6.74 -24.14
N PRO A 177 -17.72 -6.55 -22.93
CA PRO A 177 -17.87 -5.22 -22.39
C PRO A 177 -16.49 -4.57 -22.29
N ALA A 178 -16.44 -3.24 -22.44
CA ALA A 178 -15.21 -2.45 -22.43
C ALA A 178 -14.89 -1.78 -21.06
N PRO A 179 -15.01 -2.45 -19.88
CA PRO A 179 -14.41 -1.89 -18.70
C PRO A 179 -12.88 -1.98 -18.84
N PRO A 180 -12.14 -1.14 -18.12
CA PRO A 180 -10.71 -1.39 -17.93
C PRO A 180 -10.53 -2.80 -17.34
N HIS A 181 -9.85 -3.66 -18.08
CA HIS A 181 -9.51 -5.02 -17.65
C HIS A 181 -8.01 -5.08 -17.28
N PRO A 182 -7.59 -6.04 -16.43
CA PRO A 182 -6.18 -6.22 -16.16
C PRO A 182 -5.44 -6.55 -17.47
N SER A 183 -4.23 -6.01 -17.64
CA SER A 183 -3.37 -6.27 -18.80
C SER A 183 -2.47 -7.51 -18.63
N SER A 184 -2.47 -8.11 -17.43
CA SER A 184 -1.64 -9.27 -17.10
C SER A 184 -2.23 -10.06 -15.94
N ILE A 185 -1.78 -11.32 -15.79
CA ILE A 185 -2.13 -12.18 -14.64
C ILE A 185 -1.75 -11.49 -13.32
N ALA A 186 -0.60 -10.82 -13.27
CA ALA A 186 -0.16 -10.09 -12.08
C ALA A 186 -1.12 -8.94 -11.72
N ALA A 187 -1.64 -8.20 -12.70
CA ALA A 187 -2.63 -7.16 -12.48
C ALA A 187 -3.99 -7.75 -12.03
N ALA A 188 -4.42 -8.87 -12.62
CA ALA A 188 -5.62 -9.59 -12.21
C ALA A 188 -5.50 -10.11 -10.76
N SER A 189 -4.33 -10.64 -10.40
CA SER A 189 -3.98 -11.15 -9.07
C SER A 189 -3.95 -10.04 -8.00
N ALA A 190 -3.35 -8.89 -8.32
CA ALA A 190 -3.30 -7.74 -7.41
C ALA A 190 -4.70 -7.16 -7.15
N THR A 191 -5.51 -7.02 -8.19
CA THR A 191 -6.89 -6.52 -8.06
C THR A 191 -7.80 -7.53 -7.33
N PHE A 192 -7.65 -8.82 -7.58
CA PHE A 192 -8.34 -9.88 -6.83
C PHE A 192 -8.02 -9.81 -5.33
N THR A 193 -6.72 -9.73 -4.99
CA THR A 193 -6.25 -9.66 -3.62
C THR A 193 -6.82 -8.43 -2.91
N PHE A 194 -6.83 -7.28 -3.58
CA PHE A 194 -7.42 -6.05 -3.06
C PHE A 194 -8.93 -6.22 -2.76
N CYS A 195 -9.71 -6.75 -3.70
CA CYS A 195 -11.14 -6.98 -3.51
C CYS A 195 -11.43 -7.93 -2.34
N MET A 196 -10.65 -8.99 -2.20
CA MET A 196 -10.79 -9.95 -1.09
C MET A 196 -10.39 -9.35 0.26
N GLU A 197 -9.40 -8.46 0.30
CA GLU A 197 -9.01 -7.73 1.52
C GLU A 197 -10.06 -6.73 1.98
N GLU A 198 -10.67 -5.99 1.05
CA GLU A 198 -11.76 -5.07 1.38
C GLU A 198 -13.00 -5.82 1.88
N LEU A 199 -13.30 -7.01 1.31
CA LEU A 199 -14.33 -7.88 1.85
C LEU A 199 -13.99 -8.38 3.26
N ASP A 200 -12.78 -8.91 3.48
CA ASP A 200 -12.34 -9.36 4.80
C ASP A 200 -12.44 -8.24 5.84
N ARG A 201 -12.06 -7.02 5.46
CA ARG A 201 -12.13 -5.83 6.30
C ARG A 201 -13.57 -5.47 6.64
N ALA A 202 -14.47 -5.49 5.66
CA ALA A 202 -15.89 -5.22 5.86
C ALA A 202 -16.53 -6.26 6.79
N VAL A 203 -16.30 -7.55 6.53
CA VAL A 203 -16.78 -8.66 7.37
C VAL A 203 -16.18 -8.57 8.78
N GLY A 204 -14.89 -8.25 8.91
CA GLY A 204 -14.23 -8.05 10.20
C GLY A 204 -14.86 -6.93 11.03
N LYS A 205 -15.23 -5.80 10.41
CA LYS A 205 -15.97 -4.72 11.07
C LYS A 205 -17.36 -5.16 11.54
N VAL A 206 -18.05 -6.01 10.76
CA VAL A 206 -19.35 -6.58 11.18
C VAL A 206 -19.15 -7.53 12.35
N ALA A 207 -18.14 -8.41 12.30
CA ALA A 207 -17.82 -9.34 13.38
C ALA A 207 -17.50 -8.61 14.69
N MET A 208 -16.72 -7.53 14.65
CA MET A 208 -16.43 -6.72 15.83
C MET A 208 -17.68 -6.06 16.42
N ARG A 209 -18.54 -5.48 15.57
CA ARG A 209 -19.83 -4.89 16.01
C ARG A 209 -20.77 -5.94 16.59
N TYR A 210 -20.85 -7.10 15.96
CA TYR A 210 -21.70 -8.20 16.43
C TYR A 210 -21.20 -8.81 17.74
N ALA A 211 -19.88 -8.93 17.92
CA ALA A 211 -19.29 -9.38 19.17
C ALA A 211 -19.56 -8.37 20.31
N ALA A 212 -19.36 -7.07 20.06
CA ALA A 212 -19.66 -6.02 21.04
C ALA A 212 -21.14 -6.04 21.47
N ALA A 213 -22.06 -6.20 20.51
CA ALA A 213 -23.50 -6.29 20.80
C ALA A 213 -23.89 -7.53 21.62
N LEU A 214 -23.09 -8.60 21.60
CA LEU A 214 -23.31 -9.79 22.44
C LEU A 214 -22.71 -9.66 23.84
N GLU A 215 -21.67 -8.83 24.01
CA GLU A 215 -21.08 -8.53 25.33
C GLU A 215 -21.94 -7.55 26.13
N GLU A 216 -22.69 -6.67 25.46
CA GLU A 216 -23.74 -5.85 26.07
C GLU A 216 -24.92 -6.73 26.52
N LEU A 217 -24.81 -7.33 27.71
CA LEU A 217 -25.96 -7.96 28.38
C LEU A 217 -27.13 -6.95 28.45
N PRO A 218 -28.39 -7.38 28.20
CA PRO A 218 -29.53 -6.48 28.30
C PRO A 218 -29.57 -5.86 29.70
N ASN A 219 -29.68 -4.53 29.73
CA ASN A 219 -29.68 -3.68 30.92
C ASN A 219 -30.35 -4.34 32.13
N ALA A 220 -29.58 -5.06 32.94
CA ALA A 220 -29.99 -5.38 34.30
C ALA A 220 -30.07 -4.03 35.03
N THR A 221 -31.25 -3.75 35.56
CA THR A 221 -31.67 -2.55 36.29
C THR A 221 -30.52 -2.00 37.16
N PRO A 222 -30.19 -0.69 37.07
CA PRO A 222 -28.93 -0.15 37.56
C PRO A 222 -28.86 -0.25 39.09
N GLY A 223 -28.01 -1.14 39.58
CA GLY A 223 -27.46 -1.07 40.93
C GLY A 223 -26.14 -0.31 40.87
N ILE A 224 -25.99 0.76 41.65
CA ILE A 224 -24.81 1.65 41.68
C ILE A 224 -23.49 0.87 41.87
N LEU A 225 -23.54 -0.31 42.49
CA LEU A 225 -22.37 -1.17 42.72
C LEU A 225 -21.99 -2.03 41.51
N SER A 226 -22.90 -2.29 40.56
CA SER A 226 -22.59 -3.10 39.38
C SER A 226 -21.79 -2.34 38.32
N ASP A 227 -22.00 -1.03 38.18
CA ASP A 227 -21.36 -0.24 37.12
C ASP A 227 -19.88 -0.01 37.38
N SER A 228 -19.49 0.24 38.64
CA SER A 228 -18.09 0.47 39.01
C SER A 228 -17.27 -0.81 38.86
N VAL A 229 -17.78 -1.95 39.32
CA VAL A 229 -17.11 -3.25 39.17
C VAL A 229 -17.05 -3.67 37.70
N ARG A 230 -18.12 -3.45 36.92
CA ARG A 230 -18.12 -3.76 35.48
C ARG A 230 -17.16 -2.85 34.72
N LYS A 231 -17.03 -1.57 35.10
CA LYS A 231 -16.04 -0.64 34.54
C LYS A 231 -14.61 -1.03 34.91
N LEU A 232 -14.37 -1.51 36.13
CA LEU A 232 -13.06 -2.02 36.58
C LEU A 232 -12.69 -3.34 35.90
N VAL A 233 -13.63 -4.26 35.74
CA VAL A 233 -13.43 -5.51 34.98
C VAL A 233 -13.20 -5.20 33.49
N GLY A 234 -13.88 -4.20 32.94
CA GLY A 234 -13.65 -3.70 31.58
C GLY A 234 -12.25 -3.11 31.40
N MET A 235 -11.81 -2.25 32.33
CA MET A 235 -10.46 -1.66 32.30
C MET A 235 -9.35 -2.71 32.53
N THR A 236 -9.59 -3.71 33.37
CA THR A 236 -8.59 -4.77 33.64
C THR A 236 -8.53 -5.80 32.52
N ARG A 237 -9.64 -6.13 31.84
CA ARG A 237 -9.59 -6.97 30.63
C ARG A 237 -8.97 -6.27 29.43
N ALA A 238 -9.18 -4.95 29.28
CA ALA A 238 -8.68 -4.21 28.13
C ALA A 238 -7.15 -4.10 28.06
N ASP A 239 -6.43 -4.25 29.18
CA ASP A 239 -5.01 -3.86 29.24
C ASP A 239 -4.06 -4.89 29.89
N THR A 240 -4.45 -6.18 29.97
CA THR A 240 -3.59 -7.25 30.56
C THR A 240 -2.45 -7.72 29.66
N LEU A 241 -2.39 -7.30 28.39
CA LEU A 241 -1.27 -7.68 27.53
C LEU A 241 -0.05 -6.80 27.81
N SER A 242 1.07 -7.42 28.20
CA SER A 242 2.36 -6.74 28.30
C SER A 242 2.75 -6.14 26.94
N LYS A 243 3.62 -5.10 26.93
CA LYS A 243 4.10 -4.47 25.69
C LYS A 243 4.64 -5.50 24.68
N GLY A 244 5.33 -6.53 25.17
CA GLY A 244 5.83 -7.64 24.35
C GLY A 244 4.72 -8.53 23.77
N GLN A 245 3.65 -8.80 24.53
CA GLN A 245 2.50 -9.54 24.03
C GLN A 245 1.71 -8.77 22.97
N ARG A 246 1.59 -7.43 23.10
CA ARG A 246 0.98 -6.58 22.07
C ARG A 246 1.77 -6.62 20.77
N GLN A 247 3.09 -6.43 20.84
CA GLN A 247 3.98 -6.52 19.68
C GLN A 247 3.94 -7.90 19.03
N LEU A 248 3.89 -8.98 19.83
CA LEU A 248 3.77 -10.34 19.29
C LEU A 248 2.41 -10.57 18.62
N ALA A 249 1.32 -10.04 19.19
CA ALA A 249 -0.01 -10.13 18.60
C ALA A 249 -0.10 -9.34 17.29
N GLU A 250 0.50 -8.15 17.22
CA GLU A 250 0.62 -7.36 15.98
C GLU A 250 1.40 -8.12 14.91
N ARG A 251 2.60 -8.63 15.24
CA ARG A 251 3.40 -9.43 14.31
C ARG A 251 2.67 -10.68 13.81
N ARG A 252 1.92 -11.35 14.69
CA ARG A 252 1.09 -12.52 14.29
C ARG A 252 -0.01 -12.12 13.33
N ARG A 253 -0.71 -11.01 13.57
CA ARG A 253 -1.74 -10.47 12.66
C ARG A 253 -1.14 -10.07 11.32
N ASP A 254 0.04 -9.44 11.32
CA ASP A 254 0.73 -9.05 10.10
C ASP A 254 1.21 -10.26 9.30
N LEU A 255 1.75 -11.27 9.98
CA LEU A 255 2.14 -12.54 9.35
C LEU A 255 0.93 -13.28 8.78
N GLU A 256 -0.19 -13.35 9.51
CA GLU A 256 -1.44 -13.93 9.00
C GLU A 256 -1.93 -13.18 7.76
N ARG A 257 -1.88 -11.84 7.77
CA ARG A 257 -2.23 -11.01 6.60
C ARG A 257 -1.31 -11.31 5.40
N MET A 258 0.01 -11.40 5.63
CA MET A 258 0.98 -11.75 4.60
C MET A 258 0.77 -13.14 4.03
N LEU A 259 0.48 -14.13 4.87
CA LEU A 259 0.17 -15.50 4.45
C LEU A 259 -1.13 -15.55 3.62
N ARG A 260 -2.18 -14.88 4.07
CA ARG A 260 -3.44 -14.78 3.30
C ARG A 260 -3.23 -14.10 1.94
N ARG A 261 -2.39 -13.06 1.89
CA ARG A 261 -2.00 -12.41 0.63
C ARG A 261 -1.28 -13.39 -0.30
N ALA A 262 -0.28 -14.09 0.21
CA ALA A 262 0.47 -15.08 -0.57
C ALA A 262 -0.44 -16.20 -1.08
N GLN A 263 -1.40 -16.68 -0.28
CA GLN A 263 -2.37 -17.70 -0.68
C GLN A 263 -3.37 -17.22 -1.76
N ARG A 264 -3.57 -15.92 -1.90
CA ARG A 264 -4.48 -15.31 -2.89
C ARG A 264 -3.78 -14.87 -4.17
N GLN A 265 -2.46 -15.04 -4.25
CA GLN A 265 -1.74 -14.73 -5.48
C GLN A 265 -2.14 -15.73 -6.57
N LEU A 266 -2.70 -15.18 -7.64
CA LEU A 266 -2.98 -15.90 -8.87
C LEU A 266 -1.72 -15.85 -9.74
N HIS A 267 -1.29 -17.00 -10.27
CA HIS A 267 -0.07 -17.14 -11.07
C HIS A 267 -0.35 -17.54 -12.51
N THR A 268 -1.47 -18.21 -12.76
CA THR A 268 -1.87 -18.77 -14.06
C THR A 268 -3.27 -18.33 -14.47
N GLU A 269 -3.65 -18.59 -15.72
CA GLU A 269 -5.01 -18.35 -16.20
C GLU A 269 -6.01 -19.30 -15.52
N GLU A 270 -5.59 -20.52 -15.21
CA GLU A 270 -6.36 -21.50 -14.45
C GLU A 270 -6.67 -20.99 -13.04
N ASP A 271 -5.71 -20.33 -12.38
CA ASP A 271 -5.93 -19.71 -11.07
C ASP A 271 -6.99 -18.61 -11.16
N ILE A 272 -7.02 -17.83 -12.23
CA ILE A 272 -8.04 -16.80 -12.47
C ILE A 272 -9.41 -17.46 -12.66
N ARG A 273 -9.49 -18.54 -13.44
CA ARG A 273 -10.75 -19.31 -13.62
C ARG A 273 -11.24 -19.86 -12.27
N ALA A 274 -10.36 -20.47 -11.49
CA ALA A 274 -10.69 -20.96 -10.15
C ALA A 274 -11.14 -19.83 -9.20
N ALA A 275 -10.51 -18.66 -9.28
CA ALA A 275 -10.90 -17.49 -8.50
C ALA A 275 -12.28 -16.92 -8.92
N LEU A 276 -12.61 -16.96 -10.22
CA LEU A 276 -13.96 -16.62 -10.71
C LEU A 276 -15.02 -17.56 -10.13
N ASP A 277 -14.73 -18.86 -10.09
CA ASP A 277 -15.66 -19.84 -9.51
C ASP A 277 -15.78 -19.68 -8.00
N TYR A 278 -14.67 -19.50 -7.29
CA TYR A 278 -14.66 -19.21 -5.85
C TYR A 278 -15.49 -17.96 -5.50
N THR A 279 -15.36 -16.89 -6.28
CA THR A 279 -16.15 -15.66 -6.03
C THR A 279 -17.63 -15.83 -6.37
N ARG A 280 -18.00 -16.70 -7.30
CA ARG A 280 -19.40 -17.10 -7.53
C ARG A 280 -19.95 -17.93 -6.38
N GLU A 281 -19.20 -18.90 -5.88
CA GLU A 281 -19.59 -19.70 -4.71
C GLU A 281 -19.75 -18.82 -3.46
N LEU A 282 -18.84 -17.87 -3.25
CA LEU A 282 -18.94 -16.88 -2.17
C LEU A 282 -20.22 -16.04 -2.28
N ASP A 283 -20.54 -15.53 -3.47
CA ASP A 283 -21.76 -14.78 -3.73
C ASP A 283 -23.00 -15.64 -3.46
N GLN A 284 -23.01 -16.90 -3.91
CA GLN A 284 -24.07 -17.86 -3.60
C GLN A 284 -24.20 -18.12 -2.09
N HIS A 285 -23.11 -18.28 -1.35
CA HIS A 285 -23.13 -18.46 0.10
C HIS A 285 -23.69 -17.23 0.83
N LEU A 286 -23.36 -16.03 0.35
CA LEU A 286 -23.87 -14.78 0.91
C LEU A 286 -25.33 -14.54 0.50
N GLN A 287 -25.77 -14.97 -0.67
CA GLN A 287 -27.16 -14.83 -1.14
C GLN A 287 -28.08 -15.95 -0.66
N ALA A 288 -27.56 -17.14 -0.35
CA ALA A 288 -28.34 -18.30 0.06
C ALA A 288 -29.35 -17.89 1.12
N ALA A 289 -30.64 -17.90 0.77
CA ALA A 289 -31.70 -17.43 1.64
C ALA A 289 -31.52 -18.04 3.04
N ALA A 290 -31.63 -17.21 4.08
CA ALA A 290 -31.81 -17.78 5.42
C ALA A 290 -32.97 -18.77 5.31
N PRO A 291 -32.86 -20.00 5.88
CA PRO A 291 -33.90 -21.01 5.73
C PRO A 291 -35.25 -20.36 6.00
N LYS A 292 -36.15 -20.43 5.01
CA LYS A 292 -37.49 -19.84 5.10
C LYS A 292 -38.11 -20.36 6.40
N ARG A 293 -38.66 -19.44 7.21
CA ARG A 293 -39.32 -19.66 8.51
C ARG A 293 -40.52 -20.64 8.49
N THR A 294 -40.60 -21.54 7.52
CA THR A 294 -41.68 -22.53 7.40
C THR A 294 -41.43 -23.81 8.19
N ASP A 295 -40.24 -24.01 8.79
CA ASP A 295 -40.05 -25.06 9.80
C ASP A 295 -40.46 -24.55 11.19
N LEU A 296 -41.78 -24.54 11.38
CA LEU A 296 -42.53 -24.82 12.62
C LEU A 296 -41.78 -24.60 13.96
N LEU A 297 -42.02 -23.42 14.53
CA LEU A 297 -42.19 -23.10 15.96
C LEU A 297 -41.11 -23.40 17.02
N LEU A 298 -39.97 -24.05 16.77
CA LEU A 298 -38.99 -24.30 17.86
C LEU A 298 -37.49 -24.12 17.55
N SER A 299 -37.06 -23.76 16.35
CA SER A 299 -35.65 -23.43 16.12
C SER A 299 -35.41 -21.93 16.31
N LEU A 300 -34.84 -21.55 17.47
CA LEU A 300 -34.16 -20.25 17.59
C LEU A 300 -33.15 -20.15 16.42
N PRO A 301 -33.10 -19.04 15.67
CA PRO A 301 -32.08 -18.86 14.65
C PRO A 301 -30.72 -19.07 15.30
N SER A 302 -29.90 -19.93 14.69
CA SER A 302 -28.56 -20.20 15.22
C SER A 302 -27.81 -18.87 15.32
N ARG A 303 -26.92 -18.72 16.32
CA ARG A 303 -26.00 -17.57 16.41
C ARG A 303 -25.27 -17.33 15.09
N LYS A 304 -25.00 -18.40 14.34
CA LYS A 304 -24.43 -18.38 12.98
C LYS A 304 -25.34 -17.69 11.97
N ASP A 305 -26.65 -17.97 11.98
CA ASP A 305 -27.62 -17.39 11.03
C ASP A 305 -27.82 -15.90 11.29
N ASN A 306 -27.87 -15.50 12.56
CA ASN A 306 -27.97 -14.08 12.94
C ASN A 306 -26.73 -13.28 12.52
N PHE A 307 -25.53 -13.86 12.67
CA PHE A 307 -24.30 -13.24 12.19
C PHE A 307 -24.28 -13.11 10.67
N LEU A 308 -24.64 -14.17 9.93
CA LEU A 308 -24.72 -14.11 8.46
C LEU A 308 -25.76 -13.10 7.99
N ALA A 309 -26.91 -12.97 8.67
CA ALA A 309 -27.89 -11.93 8.39
C ALA A 309 -27.31 -10.53 8.60
N ALA A 310 -26.55 -10.30 9.67
CA ALA A 310 -25.86 -9.03 9.91
C ALA A 310 -24.86 -8.72 8.79
N VAL A 311 -24.03 -9.69 8.38
CA VAL A 311 -23.08 -9.56 7.26
C VAL A 311 -23.80 -9.21 5.96
N ARG A 312 -24.91 -9.89 5.63
CA ARG A 312 -25.71 -9.63 4.42
C ARG A 312 -26.37 -8.25 4.40
N SER A 313 -26.75 -7.76 5.57
CA SER A 313 -27.42 -6.46 5.71
C SER A 313 -26.45 -5.27 5.61
N ASP A 314 -25.17 -5.49 5.89
CA ASP A 314 -24.18 -4.43 6.02
C ASP A 314 -23.84 -3.76 4.67
N SER A 315 -23.79 -2.43 4.66
CA SER A 315 -23.55 -1.64 3.44
C SER A 315 -22.12 -1.77 2.91
N GLU A 316 -21.12 -1.91 3.79
CA GLU A 316 -19.73 -2.02 3.37
C GLU A 316 -19.45 -3.40 2.78
N VAL A 317 -20.07 -4.44 3.34
CA VAL A 317 -20.04 -5.79 2.75
C VAL A 317 -20.68 -5.79 1.37
N LYS A 318 -21.83 -5.15 1.19
CA LYS A 318 -22.48 -5.02 -0.13
C LYS A 318 -21.60 -4.30 -1.15
N LYS A 319 -20.92 -3.22 -0.75
CA LYS A 319 -19.95 -2.52 -1.63
C LYS A 319 -18.78 -3.41 -2.01
N ALA A 320 -18.21 -4.16 -1.07
CA ALA A 320 -17.12 -5.09 -1.35
C ALA A 320 -17.56 -6.20 -2.32
N ILE A 321 -18.77 -6.74 -2.18
CA ILE A 321 -19.34 -7.70 -3.13
C ILE A 321 -19.49 -7.06 -4.52
N GLN A 322 -19.99 -5.83 -4.60
CA GLN A 322 -20.07 -5.10 -5.88
C GLN A 322 -18.70 -4.93 -6.54
N GLN A 323 -17.65 -4.63 -5.77
CA GLN A 323 -16.28 -4.57 -6.28
C GLN A 323 -15.78 -5.94 -6.79
N ILE A 324 -16.10 -7.02 -6.09
CA ILE A 324 -15.81 -8.38 -6.56
C ILE A 324 -16.56 -8.68 -7.86
N ASN A 325 -17.80 -8.21 -8.02
CA ASN A 325 -18.56 -8.39 -9.26
C ASN A 325 -17.90 -7.68 -10.44
N LEU A 326 -17.48 -6.43 -10.25
CA LEU A 326 -16.72 -5.69 -11.26
C LEU A 326 -15.38 -6.38 -11.57
N TRP A 327 -14.70 -6.91 -10.56
CA TRP A 327 -13.51 -7.72 -10.77
C TRP A 327 -13.82 -8.99 -11.59
N ARG A 328 -14.93 -9.70 -11.32
CA ARG A 328 -15.34 -10.87 -12.12
C ARG A 328 -15.56 -10.51 -13.59
N ASP A 329 -16.25 -9.41 -13.86
CA ASP A 329 -16.53 -8.97 -15.23
C ASP A 329 -15.23 -8.61 -15.95
N SER A 330 -14.36 -7.81 -15.31
CA SER A 330 -13.05 -7.42 -15.88
C SER A 330 -12.09 -8.60 -16.08
N ALA A 331 -12.04 -9.55 -15.14
CA ALA A 331 -11.22 -10.76 -15.25
C ALA A 331 -11.76 -11.70 -16.34
N THR A 332 -13.08 -11.75 -16.54
CA THR A 332 -13.69 -12.49 -17.65
C THR A 332 -13.30 -11.88 -18.99
N THR A 333 -13.36 -10.55 -19.14
CA THR A 333 -12.87 -9.86 -20.36
C THR A 333 -11.40 -10.17 -20.62
N PHE A 334 -10.56 -10.11 -19.58
CA PHE A 334 -9.14 -10.48 -19.70
C PHE A 334 -8.95 -11.91 -20.24
N LEU A 335 -9.66 -12.89 -19.69
CA LEU A 335 -9.57 -14.29 -20.15
C LEU A 335 -10.06 -14.45 -21.60
N VAL A 336 -11.14 -13.75 -21.99
CA VAL A 336 -11.64 -13.78 -23.37
C VAL A 336 -10.60 -13.21 -24.34
N HIS A 337 -10.00 -12.07 -24.01
CA HIS A 337 -8.97 -11.45 -24.84
C HIS A 337 -7.74 -12.35 -24.95
N ARG A 338 -7.34 -12.97 -23.84
CA ARG A 338 -6.19 -13.88 -23.80
C ARG A 338 -6.42 -15.13 -24.64
N GLN A 339 -7.57 -15.77 -24.50
CA GLN A 339 -7.97 -16.91 -25.32
C GLN A 339 -8.07 -16.53 -26.80
N ALA A 340 -8.54 -15.32 -27.11
CA ALA A 340 -8.62 -14.82 -28.48
C ALA A 340 -7.24 -14.57 -29.09
N GLU A 341 -6.30 -14.01 -28.32
CA GLU A 341 -4.90 -13.87 -28.73
C GLU A 341 -4.27 -15.23 -29.05
N ASP A 342 -4.45 -16.22 -28.17
CA ASP A 342 -3.90 -17.57 -28.37
C ASP A 342 -4.53 -18.25 -29.59
N ALA A 343 -5.84 -18.10 -29.80
CA ALA A 343 -6.53 -18.64 -30.97
C ALA A 343 -6.04 -18.00 -32.27
N LEU A 344 -5.88 -16.67 -32.32
CA LEU A 344 -5.38 -15.97 -33.49
C LEU A 344 -3.89 -16.28 -33.75
N GLN A 345 -3.08 -16.43 -32.71
CA GLN A 345 -1.69 -16.88 -32.83
C GLN A 345 -1.61 -18.31 -33.36
N SER A 346 -2.45 -19.22 -32.86
CA SER A 346 -2.54 -20.60 -33.35
C SER A 346 -2.97 -20.64 -34.82
N TYR A 347 -3.94 -19.80 -35.20
CA TYR A 347 -4.37 -19.65 -36.59
C TYR A 347 -3.25 -19.10 -37.49
N TYR A 348 -2.49 -18.11 -37.01
CA TYR A 348 -1.30 -17.61 -37.71
C TYR A 348 -0.26 -18.71 -37.94
N LEU A 349 0.04 -19.52 -36.92
CA LEU A 349 0.97 -20.66 -37.05
C LEU A 349 0.47 -21.68 -38.07
N LEU A 350 -0.82 -22.03 -38.03
CA LEU A 350 -1.43 -22.93 -39.00
C LEU A 350 -1.35 -22.38 -40.44
N LEU A 351 -1.58 -21.08 -40.63
CA LEU A 351 -1.41 -20.43 -41.93
C LEU A 351 0.05 -20.48 -42.40
N ALA A 352 1.01 -20.28 -41.50
CA ALA A 352 2.43 -20.36 -41.84
C ALA A 352 2.83 -21.79 -42.25
N GLU A 353 2.37 -22.81 -41.51
CA GLU A 353 2.63 -24.22 -41.81
C GLU A 353 1.99 -24.68 -43.12
N THR A 354 0.76 -24.23 -43.41
CA THR A 354 0.10 -24.59 -44.68
C THR A 354 0.80 -23.95 -45.89
N LEU A 355 1.32 -22.73 -45.74
CA LEU A 355 2.11 -22.08 -46.80
C LEU A 355 3.46 -22.74 -47.05
N THR A 356 4.11 -23.28 -46.01
CA THR A 356 5.38 -24.01 -46.17
C THR A 356 5.17 -25.43 -46.70
N ALA A 357 4.16 -26.16 -46.22
CA ALA A 357 3.87 -27.53 -46.69
C ALA A 357 3.46 -27.59 -48.17
N VAL A 358 2.73 -26.58 -48.67
CA VAL A 358 2.39 -26.47 -50.10
C VAL A 358 3.63 -26.29 -50.98
N ASN A 359 4.75 -25.79 -50.43
CA ASN A 359 6.02 -25.66 -51.14
C ASN A 359 6.85 -26.96 -51.14
N GLU A 360 6.64 -27.90 -50.22
CA GLU A 360 7.33 -29.20 -50.23
C GLU A 360 6.72 -30.22 -51.20
N LEU A 361 5.47 -30.00 -51.61
CA LEU A 361 4.73 -30.88 -52.53
C LEU A 361 4.92 -30.53 -54.02
N LYS A 362 5.69 -29.48 -54.35
CA LYS A 362 6.08 -29.10 -55.71
C LYS A 362 7.57 -29.32 -55.92
#